data_AF-A0A147BA42-F1
#
_entry.id   AF-A0A147BA42-F1
#
_cell.length_a   1.000
_cell.length_b   1.000
_cell.length_c   1.000
_cell.angle_alpha   90.00
_cell.angle_beta   90.00
_cell.angle_gamma   90.00
#
_symmetry.space_group_name_H-M   'P 1'
#
loop_
_entity.id
_entity.type
_entity.pdbx_description
1 polymer ?
#
loop_
_entity_poly.entity_id
_entity_poly.type
_entity_poly.pdbx_seq_one_letter_code
_entity_poly.pdbx_strand_id
1 'polypeptide(L)'
;RVGWRLTLLSSFYRIKKASSRAFRPRSTSSSPYPPSMSSPSKESLPKVADEIQQELTNFKQGNLKHTETQEKVVLPSKEDVQQEKIHNTLLHGVEHFEKQNLTHTETQEKVCLPNKQDIESEKEHKQIIEGIETFDASKLKHAETQEKIVLPTKEVIEQEKAA
;
A
#
# COMPACT_ATOMS: atom_id res chain seq x y z
N ARG A 1 -5.05 13.23 -0.40
CA ARG A 1 -5.70 12.17 0.43
C ARG A 1 -6.83 12.80 1.24
N VAL A 2 -7.89 13.26 0.55
CA VAL A 2 -8.98 14.11 1.09
C VAL A 2 -10.31 13.35 1.28
N GLY A 3 -10.33 12.04 1.03
CA GLY A 3 -11.55 11.22 1.03
C GLY A 3 -12.05 10.73 2.40
N TRP A 4 -11.32 11.00 3.49
CA TRP A 4 -11.65 10.42 4.82
C TRP A 4 -12.39 11.40 5.74
N ARG A 5 -12.51 12.68 5.36
CA ARG A 5 -13.19 13.71 6.17
C ARG A 5 -14.66 13.91 5.82
N LEU A 6 -15.15 13.36 4.70
CA LEU A 6 -16.54 13.50 4.28
C LEU A 6 -17.48 12.40 4.79
N THR A 7 -16.95 11.27 5.27
CA THR A 7 -17.75 10.14 5.77
C THR A 7 -18.18 10.30 7.24
N LEU A 8 -17.43 11.04 8.06
CA LEU A 8 -17.78 11.25 9.47
C LEU A 8 -18.87 12.31 9.70
N LEU A 9 -18.94 13.35 8.86
CA LEU A 9 -20.01 14.38 8.97
C LEU A 9 -21.38 13.89 8.46
N SER A 10 -21.43 12.91 7.56
CA SER A 10 -22.70 12.32 7.10
C SER A 10 -23.38 11.46 8.17
N SER A 11 -22.58 10.77 9.00
CA SER A 11 -23.11 9.93 10.09
C SER A 11 -23.76 10.75 11.21
N PHE A 12 -23.18 11.91 11.55
CA PHE A 12 -23.72 12.78 12.60
C PHE A 12 -25.04 13.48 12.22
N TYR A 13 -25.26 13.78 10.93
CA TYR A 13 -26.48 14.44 10.46
C TYR A 13 -27.70 13.50 10.41
N ARG A 14 -27.48 12.18 10.33
CA ARG A 14 -28.56 11.17 10.34
C ARG A 14 -29.10 10.87 11.75
N ILE A 15 -28.38 11.24 12.81
CA ILE A 15 -28.78 11.00 14.21
C ILE A 15 -29.70 12.11 14.75
N LYS A 16 -29.65 13.34 14.20
CA LYS A 16 -30.45 14.48 14.72
C LYS A 16 -31.82 14.71 14.07
N LYS A 17 -32.22 13.93 13.06
CA LYS A 17 -33.50 14.13 12.32
C LYS A 17 -34.54 13.03 12.60
N ALA A 18 -34.63 12.58 13.84
CA ALA A 18 -35.68 11.66 14.30
C ALA A 18 -36.15 12.07 15.71
N SER A 19 -36.67 13.29 15.85
CA SER A 19 -37.36 13.72 17.06
C SER A 19 -38.50 14.66 16.70
N SER A 20 -39.61 14.07 16.25
CA SER A 20 -40.96 14.66 16.21
C SER A 20 -41.94 13.61 15.70
N ARG A 21 -42.29 12.65 16.55
CA ARG A 21 -43.46 11.79 16.32
C ARG A 21 -44.45 12.05 17.44
N ALA A 22 -45.55 12.70 17.08
CA ALA A 22 -46.63 13.08 17.98
C ALA A 22 -47.20 11.86 18.72
N PHE A 23 -47.34 12.02 20.04
CA PHE A 23 -47.97 11.06 20.93
C PHE A 23 -49.49 11.08 20.70
N ARG A 24 -50.04 10.03 20.09
CA ARG A 24 -51.50 9.82 20.01
C ARG A 24 -51.94 9.04 21.25
N PRO A 25 -52.94 9.51 22.02
CA PRO A 25 -53.47 8.71 23.13
C PRO A 25 -54.21 7.49 22.59
N ARG A 26 -53.88 6.33 23.16
CA ARG A 26 -54.43 5.02 22.83
C ARG A 26 -55.87 4.93 23.33
N SER A 27 -56.82 4.83 22.41
CA SER A 27 -58.19 4.39 22.70
C SER A 27 -58.16 2.99 23.31
N THR A 28 -58.70 2.82 24.51
CA THR A 28 -58.87 1.52 25.16
C THR A 28 -59.95 0.72 24.44
N SER A 29 -59.55 -0.09 23.49
CA SER A 29 -60.35 -1.21 22.98
C SER A 29 -59.67 -2.52 23.37
N SER A 30 -60.51 -3.50 23.67
CA SER A 30 -60.22 -4.82 24.21
C SER A 30 -58.95 -5.48 23.65
N SER A 31 -58.17 -6.03 24.58
CA SER A 31 -56.96 -6.82 24.37
C SER A 31 -57.04 -7.85 23.24
N PRO A 32 -55.95 -7.96 22.45
CA PRO A 32 -55.47 -9.25 22.01
C PRO A 32 -53.98 -9.35 22.37
N TYR A 33 -53.68 -9.88 23.56
CA TYR A 33 -52.34 -10.39 23.82
C TYR A 33 -52.02 -11.50 22.78
N PRO A 34 -50.77 -11.60 22.28
CA PRO A 34 -50.36 -12.76 21.50
C PRO A 34 -50.64 -14.03 22.31
N PRO A 35 -50.95 -15.19 21.66
CA PRO A 35 -51.10 -16.43 22.41
C PRO A 35 -49.85 -16.61 23.26
N SER A 36 -50.07 -16.75 24.57
CA SER A 36 -49.02 -17.10 25.51
C SER A 36 -48.25 -18.28 24.93
N MET A 37 -46.99 -18.06 24.56
CA MET A 37 -46.09 -19.16 24.25
C MET A 37 -45.88 -19.88 25.57
N SER A 38 -46.72 -20.89 25.81
CA SER A 38 -46.60 -21.79 26.94
C SER A 38 -45.17 -22.30 26.93
N SER A 39 -44.42 -22.05 28.00
CA SER A 39 -43.21 -22.81 28.29
C SER A 39 -43.57 -24.29 28.13
N PRO A 40 -42.80 -25.09 27.37
CA PRO A 40 -43.09 -26.50 27.21
C PRO A 40 -43.24 -27.13 28.60
N SER A 41 -44.37 -27.80 28.84
CA SER A 41 -44.56 -28.51 30.09
C SER A 41 -43.56 -29.67 30.14
N LYS A 42 -43.19 -30.14 31.34
CA LYS A 42 -42.13 -31.15 31.51
C LYS A 42 -42.38 -32.41 30.65
N GLU A 43 -43.64 -32.68 30.33
CA GLU A 43 -44.10 -33.82 29.55
C GLU A 43 -43.76 -33.73 28.05
N SER A 44 -43.52 -32.54 27.49
CA SER A 44 -43.23 -32.35 26.05
C SER A 44 -41.73 -32.25 25.73
N LEU A 45 -40.85 -32.41 26.72
CA LEU A 45 -39.41 -32.43 26.51
C LEU A 45 -38.96 -33.84 26.13
N PRO A 46 -37.99 -34.00 25.20
CA PRO A 46 -37.43 -35.31 24.89
C PRO A 46 -36.87 -35.94 26.18
N LYS A 47 -37.33 -37.15 26.48
CA LYS A 47 -36.84 -37.91 27.65
C LYS A 47 -35.39 -38.27 27.38
N VAL A 48 -34.50 -37.83 28.28
CA VAL A 48 -33.09 -38.21 28.26
C VAL A 48 -33.01 -39.73 28.28
N ALA A 49 -32.25 -40.35 27.38
CA ALA A 49 -32.10 -41.80 27.33
C ALA A 49 -31.63 -42.35 28.68
N ASP A 50 -32.15 -43.51 29.09
CA ASP A 50 -31.93 -44.06 30.43
C ASP A 50 -30.44 -44.23 30.77
N GLU A 51 -29.61 -44.50 29.76
CA GLU A 51 -28.15 -44.59 29.88
C GLU A 51 -27.52 -43.28 30.38
N ILE A 52 -27.93 -42.15 29.81
CA ILE A 52 -27.42 -40.82 30.18
C ILE A 52 -27.95 -40.42 31.56
N GLN A 53 -29.20 -40.80 31.88
CA GLN A 53 -29.74 -40.57 33.23
C GLN A 53 -28.94 -41.32 34.29
N GLN A 54 -28.61 -42.59 34.04
CA GLN A 54 -27.82 -43.41 34.96
C GLN A 54 -26.39 -42.91 35.11
N GLU A 55 -25.77 -42.45 34.02
CA GLU A 55 -24.43 -41.87 34.06
C GLU A 55 -24.43 -40.58 34.88
N LEU A 56 -25.45 -39.72 34.74
CA LEU A 56 -25.60 -38.49 35.53
C LEU A 56 -25.89 -38.77 37.01
N THR A 57 -26.71 -39.76 37.35
CA THR A 57 -26.97 -40.12 38.76
C THR A 57 -25.76 -40.74 39.43
N ASN A 58 -24.94 -41.46 38.66
CA ASN A 58 -23.74 -42.13 39.16
C ASN A 58 -22.49 -41.27 39.00
N PHE A 59 -22.61 -40.08 38.39
CA PHE A 59 -21.52 -39.16 38.16
C PHE A 59 -20.97 -38.66 39.50
N LYS A 60 -19.74 -39.08 39.82
CA LYS A 60 -19.02 -38.60 41.00
C LYS A 60 -18.22 -37.37 40.61
N GLN A 61 -18.64 -36.20 41.07
CA GLN A 61 -17.90 -34.95 40.87
C GLN A 61 -16.45 -35.03 41.38
N GLY A 62 -16.16 -35.88 42.38
CA GLY A 62 -14.80 -36.14 42.87
C GLY A 62 -13.88 -36.88 41.89
N ASN A 63 -14.42 -37.44 40.79
CA ASN A 63 -13.62 -38.01 39.70
C ASN A 63 -13.13 -36.95 38.70
N LEU A 64 -13.62 -35.71 38.82
CA LEU A 64 -13.09 -34.61 38.05
C LEU A 64 -11.67 -34.29 38.54
N LYS A 65 -10.72 -34.22 37.61
CA LYS A 65 -9.37 -33.76 37.93
C LYS A 65 -9.44 -32.32 38.42
N HIS A 66 -8.92 -32.05 39.61
CA HIS A 66 -8.76 -30.69 40.08
C HIS A 66 -7.89 -29.92 39.08
N THR A 67 -8.44 -28.85 38.53
CA THR A 67 -7.75 -27.96 37.60
C THR A 67 -7.69 -26.60 38.26
N GLU A 68 -6.50 -26.20 38.70
CA GLU A 68 -6.26 -24.88 39.28
C GLU A 68 -6.18 -23.85 38.14
N THR A 69 -7.14 -22.93 38.10
CA THR A 69 -7.15 -21.83 37.12
C THR A 69 -6.28 -20.69 37.65
N GLN A 70 -5.09 -20.49 37.08
CA GLN A 70 -4.27 -19.33 37.40
C GLN A 70 -4.68 -18.13 36.54
N GLU A 71 -5.15 -17.06 37.19
CA GLU A 71 -5.33 -15.76 36.57
C GLU A 71 -3.95 -15.13 36.36
N LYS A 72 -3.54 -14.98 35.10
CA LYS A 72 -2.21 -14.45 34.76
C LYS A 72 -2.19 -12.91 34.86
N VAL A 73 -2.33 -12.37 36.06
CA VAL A 73 -2.15 -10.92 36.32
C VAL A 73 -0.66 -10.63 36.47
N VAL A 74 0.10 -10.71 35.38
CA VAL A 74 1.49 -10.25 35.39
C VAL A 74 1.49 -8.75 35.20
N LEU A 75 2.10 -8.03 36.13
CA LEU A 75 2.39 -6.62 35.94
C LEU A 75 3.36 -6.46 34.77
N PRO A 76 3.28 -5.35 34.01
CA PRO A 76 4.29 -5.03 33.01
C PRO A 76 5.69 -5.11 33.62
N SER A 77 6.62 -5.69 32.88
CA SER A 77 8.02 -5.72 33.29
C SER A 77 8.61 -4.30 33.27
N LYS A 78 9.75 -4.13 33.94
CA LYS A 78 10.49 -2.86 33.90
C LYS A 78 10.88 -2.52 32.46
N GLU A 79 11.21 -3.54 31.69
CA GLU A 79 11.58 -3.47 30.28
C GLU A 79 10.40 -2.96 29.43
N ASP A 80 9.18 -3.46 29.67
CA ASP A 80 7.97 -3.02 28.96
C ASP A 80 7.71 -1.52 29.15
N VAL A 81 7.79 -1.04 30.39
CA VAL A 81 7.60 0.38 30.73
C VAL A 81 8.71 1.24 30.13
N GLN A 82 9.95 0.75 30.11
CA GLN A 82 11.06 1.46 29.50
C GLN A 82 10.89 1.58 27.98
N GLN A 83 10.47 0.50 27.31
CA GLN A 83 10.18 0.52 25.88
C GLN A 83 9.04 1.49 25.55
N GLU A 84 7.97 1.48 26.33
CA GLU A 84 6.87 2.42 26.15
C GLU A 84 7.33 3.88 26.33
N LYS A 85 8.18 4.16 27.32
CA LYS A 85 8.74 5.49 27.53
C LYS A 85 9.59 5.95 26.35
N ILE A 86 10.42 5.07 25.80
CA ILE A 86 11.23 5.36 24.60
C ILE A 86 10.30 5.68 23.42
N HIS A 87 9.30 4.83 23.17
CA HIS A 87 8.32 5.01 22.10
C HIS A 87 7.59 6.35 22.21
N ASN A 88 7.08 6.68 23.40
CA ASN A 88 6.38 7.95 23.65
C ASN A 88 7.31 9.15 23.49
N THR A 89 8.58 9.04 23.88
CA THR A 89 9.56 10.12 23.68
C THR A 89 9.79 10.41 22.20
N LEU A 90 9.92 9.36 21.38
CA LEU A 90 10.10 9.50 19.93
C LEU A 90 8.88 10.13 19.27
N LEU A 91 7.68 9.65 19.61
CA LEU A 91 6.42 10.22 19.13
C LEU A 91 6.30 11.70 19.47
N HIS A 92 6.54 12.06 20.73
CA HIS A 92 6.47 13.43 21.19
C HIS A 92 7.48 14.33 20.45
N GLY A 93 8.71 13.83 20.23
CA GLY A 93 9.73 14.57 19.47
C GLY A 93 9.34 14.84 18.02
N VAL A 94 8.63 13.91 17.37
CA VAL A 94 8.11 14.09 16.00
C VAL A 94 6.88 15.00 15.98
N GLU A 95 5.97 14.86 16.94
CA GLU A 95 4.76 15.67 17.06
C GLU A 95 5.09 17.16 17.28
N HIS A 96 6.07 17.43 18.13
CA HIS A 96 6.51 18.79 18.49
C HIS A 96 7.73 19.24 17.69
N PHE A 97 8.01 18.59 16.55
CA PHE A 97 9.17 18.94 15.73
C PHE A 97 9.03 20.36 15.16
N GLU A 98 9.89 21.27 15.62
CA GLU A 98 9.94 22.66 15.18
C GLU A 98 10.65 22.79 13.83
N LYS A 99 9.85 22.89 12.76
CA LYS A 99 10.36 23.06 11.38
C LYS A 99 11.23 24.30 11.18
N GLN A 100 11.05 25.33 12.00
CA GLN A 100 11.90 26.55 11.99
C GLN A 100 13.37 26.26 12.36
N ASN A 101 13.65 25.16 13.07
CA ASN A 101 15.01 24.77 13.43
C ASN A 101 15.73 24.00 12.30
N LEU A 102 15.05 23.74 11.17
CA LEU A 102 15.71 23.18 9.99
C LEU A 102 16.66 24.21 9.38
N THR A 103 17.89 23.79 9.12
CA THR A 103 18.87 24.62 8.41
C THR A 103 18.41 24.88 6.98
N HIS A 104 18.44 26.13 6.55
CA HIS A 104 18.13 26.48 5.17
C HIS A 104 19.08 25.75 4.21
N THR A 105 18.51 25.08 3.21
CA THR A 105 19.25 24.39 2.16
C THR A 105 18.74 24.88 0.82
N GLU A 106 19.63 25.43 0.00
CA GLU A 106 19.32 25.82 -1.37
C GLU A 106 19.23 24.56 -2.23
N THR A 107 18.07 24.33 -2.86
CA THR A 107 17.85 23.19 -3.75
C THR A 107 17.94 23.68 -5.20
N GLN A 108 18.90 23.14 -5.96
CA GLN A 108 19.01 23.44 -7.39
C GLN A 108 18.18 22.45 -8.21
N GLU A 109 16.94 22.82 -8.49
CA GLU A 109 16.09 22.10 -9.44
C GLU A 109 16.49 22.52 -10.87
N LYS A 110 17.09 21.61 -11.64
CA LYS A 110 17.45 21.89 -13.04
C LYS A 110 16.21 21.84 -13.95
N VAL A 111 15.37 22.87 -13.87
CA VAL A 111 14.33 23.16 -14.88
C VAL A 111 14.88 24.21 -15.85
N CYS A 112 16.00 23.90 -16.50
CA CYS A 112 16.50 24.79 -17.55
C CYS A 112 15.79 24.43 -18.84
N LEU A 113 15.11 25.41 -19.45
CA LEU A 113 14.73 25.30 -20.86
C LEU A 113 16.00 25.05 -21.69
N PRO A 114 15.95 24.20 -22.73
CA PRO A 114 17.10 24.01 -23.61
C PRO A 114 17.56 25.37 -24.14
N ASN A 115 18.88 25.59 -24.14
CA ASN A 115 19.46 26.84 -24.61
C ASN A 115 19.37 26.92 -26.15
N LYS A 116 19.59 28.11 -26.71
CA LYS A 116 19.59 28.30 -28.16
C LYS A 116 20.56 27.37 -28.89
N GLN A 117 21.73 27.13 -28.30
CA GLN A 117 22.74 26.21 -28.82
C GLN A 117 22.24 24.76 -28.86
N ASP A 118 21.51 24.31 -27.84
CA ASP A 118 20.94 22.96 -27.79
C ASP A 118 19.90 22.80 -28.92
N ILE A 119 19.06 23.82 -29.15
CA ILE A 119 18.05 23.83 -30.21
C ILE A 119 18.69 23.85 -31.61
N GLU A 120 19.74 24.65 -31.80
CA GLU A 120 20.47 24.76 -33.07
C GLU A 120 21.17 23.45 -33.40
N SER A 121 21.89 22.85 -32.44
CA SER A 121 22.55 21.56 -32.65
C SER A 121 21.55 20.45 -33.00
N GLU A 122 20.40 20.39 -32.33
CA GLU A 122 19.37 19.38 -32.65
C GLU A 122 18.79 19.59 -34.05
N LYS A 123 18.60 20.85 -34.47
CA LYS A 123 18.14 21.18 -35.82
C LYS A 123 19.17 20.77 -36.88
N GLU A 124 20.45 21.01 -36.65
CA GLU A 124 21.53 20.58 -37.55
C GLU A 124 21.57 19.06 -37.67
N HIS A 125 21.52 18.35 -36.54
CA HIS A 125 21.49 16.88 -36.53
C HIS A 125 20.31 16.33 -37.32
N LYS A 126 19.11 16.91 -37.14
CA LYS A 126 17.93 16.51 -37.92
C LYS A 126 18.11 16.75 -39.41
N GLN A 127 18.64 17.90 -39.80
CA GLN A 127 18.88 18.24 -41.20
C GLN A 127 19.88 17.26 -41.86
N ILE A 128 20.92 16.85 -41.14
CA ILE A 128 21.88 15.85 -41.64
C ILE A 128 21.19 14.50 -41.86
N ILE A 129 20.39 14.03 -40.88
CA ILE A 129 19.69 12.75 -40.98
C ILE A 129 18.72 12.76 -42.18
N GLU A 130 17.89 13.79 -42.30
CA GLU A 130 16.96 13.95 -43.43
C GLU A 130 17.70 14.03 -44.77
N GLY A 131 18.85 14.71 -44.81
CA GLY A 131 19.70 14.79 -45.99
C GLY A 131 20.29 13.44 -46.42
N ILE A 132 20.62 12.57 -45.46
CA ILE A 132 21.09 11.20 -45.73
C ILE A 132 19.93 10.32 -46.19
N GLU A 133 18.78 10.38 -45.52
CA GLU A 133 17.60 9.58 -45.89
C GLU A 133 17.09 9.90 -47.31
N THR A 134 17.15 11.17 -47.70
CA THR A 134 16.71 11.64 -49.02
C THR A 134 17.83 11.67 -50.06
N PHE A 135 19.02 11.16 -49.72
CA PHE A 135 20.17 11.21 -50.61
C PHE A 135 19.97 10.32 -51.84
N ASP A 136 19.99 10.93 -53.01
CA ASP A 136 19.91 10.23 -54.29
C ASP A 136 21.30 9.90 -54.81
N ALA A 137 21.69 8.62 -54.72
CA ALA A 137 22.96 8.12 -55.21
C ALA A 137 23.16 8.33 -56.73
N SER A 138 22.08 8.52 -57.50
CA SER A 138 22.15 8.79 -58.95
C SER A 138 22.77 10.15 -59.25
N LYS A 139 22.82 11.06 -58.28
CA LYS A 139 23.47 12.37 -58.40
C LYS A 139 24.99 12.31 -58.19
N LEU A 140 25.53 11.16 -57.78
CA LEU A 140 26.97 10.97 -57.67
C LEU A 140 27.59 10.89 -59.07
N LYS A 141 28.70 11.62 -59.25
CA LYS A 141 29.51 11.51 -60.46
C LYS A 141 30.22 10.15 -60.46
N HIS A 142 30.31 9.52 -61.63
CA HIS A 142 31.10 8.30 -61.79
C HIS A 142 32.55 8.55 -61.40
N ALA A 143 33.06 7.73 -60.47
CA ALA A 143 34.46 7.75 -60.04
C ALA A 143 35.11 6.44 -60.48
N GLU A 144 36.00 6.53 -61.48
CA GLU A 144 36.83 5.40 -61.90
C GLU A 144 38.09 5.38 -61.04
N THR A 145 38.19 4.41 -60.14
CA THR A 145 39.37 4.23 -59.27
C THR A 145 40.42 3.40 -60.01
N GLN A 146 41.59 3.98 -60.30
CA GLN A 146 42.74 3.21 -60.79
C GLN A 146 43.57 2.67 -59.62
N GLU A 147 43.59 1.35 -59.47
CA GLU A 147 44.47 0.67 -58.54
C GLU A 147 45.89 0.61 -59.14
N LYS A 148 46.81 1.44 -58.62
CA LYS A 148 48.20 1.44 -59.07
C LYS A 148 48.96 0.28 -58.43
N ILE A 149 48.81 -0.92 -58.97
CA ILE A 149 49.68 -2.06 -58.63
C ILE A 149 50.99 -1.90 -59.40
N VAL A 150 51.90 -1.07 -58.88
CA VAL A 150 53.30 -1.08 -59.34
C VAL A 150 54.02 -2.20 -58.61
N LEU A 151 54.52 -3.19 -59.37
CA LEU A 151 55.45 -4.16 -58.83
C LEU A 151 56.70 -3.41 -58.32
N PRO A 152 57.17 -3.69 -57.09
CA PRO A 152 58.36 -3.04 -56.57
C PRO A 152 59.55 -3.30 -57.50
N THR A 153 60.29 -2.23 -57.82
CA THR A 153 61.51 -2.34 -58.62
C THR A 153 62.60 -3.02 -57.81
N LYS A 154 63.55 -3.67 -58.50
CA LYS A 154 64.63 -4.44 -57.85
C LYS A 154 65.42 -3.62 -56.82
N GLU A 155 65.60 -2.34 -57.10
CA GLU A 155 66.29 -1.38 -56.21
C GLU A 155 65.57 -1.21 -54.87
N VAL A 156 64.23 -1.14 -54.88
CA VAL A 156 63.41 -1.01 -53.66
C VAL A 156 63.49 -2.30 -52.83
N ILE A 157 63.48 -3.45 -53.49
CA ILE A 157 63.62 -4.76 -52.83
C ILE A 157 65.01 -4.90 -52.18
N GLU A 158 66.06 -4.41 -52.84
CA GLU A 158 67.42 -4.47 -52.32
C GLU A 158 67.64 -3.51 -51.16
N GLN A 159 67.04 -2.32 -51.19
CA GLN A 159 67.07 -1.38 -50.07
C GLN A 159 66.37 -1.96 -48.82
N GLU A 160 65.23 -2.64 -48.98
CA GLU A 160 64.53 -3.27 -47.86
C GLU A 160 65.29 -4.48 -47.30
N LYS A 161 66.01 -5.23 -48.13
CA LYS A 161 66.87 -6.34 -47.69
C LYS A 161 68.14 -5.89 -46.94
N ALA A 162 68.55 -4.63 -47.11
CA ALA A 162 69.74 -4.08 -46.50
C ALA A 162 69.46 -3.35 -45.16
N ALA A 163 68.19 -3.16 -44.80
CA ALA A 163 67.74 -2.66 -43.50
C ALA A 163 67.53 -3.81 -42.50
#